data_AF-A0A936XUG2-F1
#
_entry.id   AF-A0A936XUG2-F1
#
_cell.length_a   1.000
_cell.length_b   1.000
_cell.length_c   1.000
_cell.angle_alpha   90.00
_cell.angle_beta   90.00
_cell.angle_gamma   90.00
#
_symmetry.space_group_name_H-M   'P 1'
#
loop_
_entity.id
_entity.type
_entity.pdbx_description
1 polymer ?
#
loop_
_entity_poly.entity_id
_entity_poly.type
_entity_poly.pdbx_seq_one_letter_code
_entity_poly.pdbx_strand_id
1 'polypeptide(L)'
;MGIGVYGNELRLHADNPGAAVSFGTQDNAGTFTQAGRFQIGSGYALYVNGSIWANGTTYTSDERFKQNITAISSPLQKLLQINGVEYEMKVDEFSKNYFMPGRQIGLLAQNVEKIIPGAVNEKDGFKGVDYARLVPLLIESIKELNKKIETQQMQINSLLKTIPK
;
A
#
# COMPACT_ATOMS: atom_id res chain seq x y z
N MET A 1 13.60 -3.95 -29.75
CA MET A 1 12.25 -4.46 -29.43
C MET A 1 12.13 -5.79 -30.14
N GLY A 2 11.77 -6.85 -29.43
CA GLY A 2 11.71 -8.20 -29.98
C GLY A 2 10.47 -8.94 -29.49
N ILE A 3 9.89 -9.72 -30.39
CA ILE A 3 8.94 -10.79 -30.09
C ILE A 3 9.54 -12.10 -30.58
N GLY A 4 9.59 -13.11 -29.73
CA GLY A 4 10.18 -14.39 -30.10
C GLY A 4 10.03 -15.45 -29.03
N VAL A 5 10.33 -16.69 -29.40
CA VAL A 5 10.34 -17.83 -28.48
C VAL A 5 11.79 -18.18 -28.15
N TYR A 6 12.10 -18.30 -26.86
CA TYR A 6 13.40 -18.77 -26.39
C TYR A 6 13.20 -19.98 -25.48
N GLY A 7 13.61 -21.16 -25.94
CA GLY A 7 13.23 -22.42 -25.30
C GLY A 7 11.70 -22.60 -25.32
N ASN A 8 11.09 -22.70 -24.14
CA ASN A 8 9.64 -22.87 -23.98
C ASN A 8 8.91 -21.57 -23.59
N GLU A 9 9.57 -20.42 -23.74
CA GLU A 9 9.05 -19.12 -23.28
C GLU A 9 8.79 -18.18 -24.47
N LEU A 10 7.55 -17.71 -24.60
CA LEU A 10 7.24 -16.56 -25.47
C LEU A 10 7.68 -15.27 -24.76
N ARG A 11 8.55 -14.51 -25.40
CA ARG A 11 9.11 -13.26 -24.86
C ARG A 11 8.64 -12.07 -25.67
N LEU A 12 8.23 -11.03 -24.96
CA LEU A 12 8.08 -9.66 -25.46
C LEU A 12 9.04 -8.77 -24.68
N HIS A 13 9.96 -8.11 -25.37
CA HIS A 13 11.01 -7.33 -24.71
C HIS A 13 11.48 -6.14 -25.55
N ALA A 14 12.17 -5.23 -24.85
CA ALA A 14 12.79 -4.06 -25.44
C ALA A 14 14.26 -4.00 -24.99
N ASP A 15 15.17 -3.85 -25.94
CA ASP A 15 16.61 -4.11 -25.75
C ASP A 15 17.41 -2.95 -25.14
N ASN A 16 16.72 -1.91 -24.66
CA ASN A 16 17.35 -0.71 -24.11
C ASN A 16 17.06 -0.57 -22.61
N PRO A 17 18.06 -0.17 -21.78
CA PRO A 17 17.83 0.19 -20.39
C PRO A 17 16.72 1.24 -20.25
N GLY A 18 15.75 0.98 -19.38
CA GLY A 18 14.59 1.84 -19.16
C GLY A 18 13.45 1.68 -20.19
N ALA A 19 13.60 0.82 -21.20
CA ALA A 19 12.50 0.51 -22.10
C ALA A 19 11.37 -0.23 -21.37
N ALA A 20 10.15 -0.12 -21.91
CA ALA A 20 8.94 -0.66 -21.30
C ALA A 20 8.11 -1.43 -22.32
N VAL A 21 7.37 -2.41 -21.82
CA VAL A 21 6.35 -3.13 -22.58
C VAL A 21 4.99 -2.68 -22.05
N SER A 22 4.16 -2.10 -22.91
CA SER A 22 2.83 -1.59 -22.53
C SER A 22 1.73 -2.34 -23.27
N PHE A 23 0.63 -2.58 -22.58
CA PHE A 23 -0.61 -3.15 -23.10
C PHE A 23 -1.71 -2.10 -22.99
N GLY A 24 -2.54 -2.00 -24.02
CA GLY A 24 -3.54 -0.93 -24.14
C GLY A 24 -4.32 -1.00 -25.45
N THR A 25 -5.19 -0.03 -25.66
CA THR A 25 -5.96 0.13 -26.91
C THR A 25 -5.48 1.36 -27.68
N GLN A 26 -5.57 1.32 -29.00
CA GLN A 26 -5.31 2.49 -29.85
C GLN A 26 -6.60 2.82 -30.62
N ASP A 27 -7.00 4.09 -30.61
CA ASP A 27 -8.13 4.55 -31.41
C ASP A 27 -7.74 4.80 -32.89
N ASN A 28 -8.73 5.06 -33.74
CA ASN A 28 -8.50 5.34 -35.16
C ASN A 28 -7.72 6.64 -35.42
N ALA A 29 -7.58 7.51 -34.41
CA ALA A 29 -6.77 8.74 -34.48
C ALA A 29 -5.31 8.50 -34.03
N GLY A 30 -4.96 7.27 -33.63
CA GLY A 30 -3.63 6.89 -33.18
C GLY A 30 -3.37 7.13 -31.69
N THR A 31 -4.37 7.55 -30.92
CA THR A 31 -4.23 7.77 -29.47
C THR A 31 -4.13 6.44 -28.74
N PHE A 32 -2.98 6.18 -28.11
CA PHE A 32 -2.78 4.97 -27.31
C PHE A 32 -3.20 5.18 -25.85
N THR A 33 -4.07 4.30 -25.37
CA THR A 33 -4.58 4.26 -24.00
C THR A 33 -3.96 3.08 -23.26
N GLN A 34 -3.03 3.35 -22.35
CA GLN A 34 -2.31 2.32 -21.59
C GLN A 34 -3.20 1.74 -20.48
N ALA A 35 -3.41 0.42 -20.52
CA ALA A 35 -4.05 -0.35 -19.46
C ALA A 35 -3.02 -0.93 -18.46
N GLY A 36 -1.85 -1.33 -18.95
CA GLY A 36 -0.76 -1.85 -18.13
C GLY A 36 0.61 -1.62 -18.73
N ARG A 37 1.64 -1.56 -17.90
CA ARG A 37 3.04 -1.35 -18.29
C ARG A 37 3.97 -2.16 -17.42
N PHE A 38 4.84 -2.94 -18.05
CA PHE A 38 5.97 -3.62 -17.43
C PHE A 38 7.23 -2.85 -17.77
N GLN A 39 7.94 -2.38 -16.75
CA GLN A 39 9.18 -1.61 -16.90
C GLN A 39 10.03 -1.89 -15.68
N ILE A 40 11.34 -2.13 -15.83
CA ILE A 40 12.25 -2.18 -14.69
C ILE A 40 13.00 -0.86 -14.67
N GLY A 41 12.51 0.08 -13.85
CA GLY A 41 13.00 1.46 -13.77
C GLY A 41 11.89 2.39 -13.30
N SER A 42 12.22 3.46 -12.59
CA SER A 42 11.26 4.38 -11.93
C SER A 42 10.48 3.79 -10.75
N GLY A 43 11.03 2.77 -10.08
CA GLY A 43 10.52 2.25 -8.80
C GLY A 43 9.42 1.18 -8.87
N TYR A 44 8.93 0.82 -10.06
CA TYR A 44 7.87 -0.18 -10.22
C TYR A 44 8.21 -1.15 -11.34
N ALA A 45 8.05 -2.46 -11.12
CA ALA A 45 8.19 -3.49 -12.17
C ALA A 45 6.93 -3.64 -13.05
N LEU A 46 5.77 -3.33 -12.47
CA LEU A 46 4.44 -3.38 -13.08
C LEU A 46 3.64 -2.16 -12.64
N TYR A 47 3.02 -1.49 -13.60
CA TYR A 47 2.02 -0.46 -13.39
C TYR A 47 0.72 -0.86 -14.09
N VAL A 48 -0.39 -0.76 -13.37
CA VAL A 48 -1.74 -1.04 -13.88
C VAL A 48 -2.55 0.24 -13.73
N ASN A 49 -3.28 0.61 -14.78
CA ASN A 49 -4.20 1.73 -14.73
C ASN A 49 -5.62 1.20 -14.42
N GLY A 50 -6.06 1.39 -13.17
CA GLY A 50 -7.32 0.86 -12.65
C GLY A 50 -7.14 -0.18 -11.54
N SER A 51 -8.25 -0.83 -11.17
CA SER A 51 -8.31 -1.78 -10.06
C SER A 51 -7.71 -3.15 -10.41
N ILE A 52 -7.04 -3.76 -9.43
CA ILE A 52 -6.50 -5.13 -9.53
C ILE A 52 -7.39 -6.06 -8.70
N TRP A 53 -7.99 -7.06 -9.32
CA TRP A 53 -8.60 -8.19 -8.62
C TRP A 53 -7.55 -9.30 -8.47
N ALA A 54 -7.18 -9.62 -7.23
CA ALA A 54 -6.22 -10.68 -6.93
C ALA A 54 -6.76 -11.56 -5.79
N ASN A 55 -6.63 -12.88 -5.94
CA ASN A 55 -7.01 -13.82 -4.87
C ASN A 55 -6.01 -13.80 -3.69
N GLY A 56 -4.79 -13.29 -3.92
CA GLY A 56 -3.77 -13.14 -2.89
C GLY A 56 -2.53 -12.45 -3.42
N THR A 57 -1.72 -11.89 -2.51
CA THR A 57 -0.40 -11.33 -2.79
C THR A 57 0.58 -11.79 -1.71
N THR A 58 1.82 -12.07 -2.10
CA THR A 58 2.89 -12.46 -1.17
C THR A 58 4.03 -11.46 -1.29
N TYR A 59 4.42 -10.87 -0.16
CA TYR A 59 5.55 -9.95 -0.09
C TYR A 59 6.77 -10.69 0.43
N THR A 60 7.89 -10.59 -0.29
CA THR A 60 9.18 -11.12 0.15
C THR A 60 9.56 -10.47 1.49
N SER A 61 9.73 -11.27 2.54
CA SER A 61 9.91 -10.77 3.92
C SER A 61 10.90 -11.62 4.74
N ASP A 62 11.76 -12.38 4.07
CA ASP A 62 12.81 -13.21 4.69
C ASP A 62 13.77 -12.36 5.54
N GLU A 63 14.18 -12.87 6.70
CA GLU A 63 15.09 -12.17 7.62
C GLU A 63 16.43 -11.85 6.95
N ARG A 64 16.93 -12.71 6.06
CA ARG A 64 18.20 -12.51 5.34
C ARG A 64 18.19 -11.33 4.38
N PHE A 65 17.00 -10.85 4.01
CA PHE A 65 16.85 -9.66 3.15
C PHE A 65 16.72 -8.37 3.97
N LYS A 66 16.76 -8.45 5.30
CA LYS A 66 16.57 -7.31 6.21
C LYS A 66 17.85 -7.04 6.98
N GLN A 67 18.08 -5.77 7.28
CA GLN A 67 19.18 -5.30 8.12
C GLN A 67 18.66 -4.17 9.01
N ASN A 68 19.36 -3.89 10.11
CA ASN A 68 18.99 -2.84 11.07
C ASN A 68 17.56 -3.01 11.62
N ILE A 69 17.19 -4.23 12.02
CA ILE A 69 15.86 -4.55 12.52
C ILE A 69 15.68 -3.93 13.92
N THR A 70 14.76 -2.98 14.04
CA THR A 70 14.39 -2.33 15.31
C THR A 70 12.90 -2.41 15.56
N ALA A 71 12.49 -2.39 16.83
CA ALA A 71 11.07 -2.33 17.20
C ALA A 71 10.38 -1.05 16.69
N ILE A 72 9.08 -1.13 16.41
CA ILE A 72 8.28 0.03 16.05
C ILE A 72 8.07 0.90 17.30
N SER A 73 8.57 2.13 17.29
CA SER A 73 8.40 3.05 18.42
C SER A 73 6.99 3.63 18.49
N SER A 74 6.44 3.70 19.70
CA SER A 74 5.11 4.26 20.03
C SER A 74 4.00 3.87 19.04
N PRO A 75 3.78 2.56 18.79
CA PRO A 75 2.92 2.10 17.72
C PRO A 75 1.47 2.59 17.90
N LEU A 76 0.91 2.47 19.11
CA LEU A 76 -0.46 2.90 19.37
C LEU A 76 -0.62 4.42 19.19
N GLN A 77 0.34 5.21 19.67
CA GLN A 77 0.30 6.67 19.53
C GLN A 77 0.34 7.11 18.06
N LYS A 78 1.14 6.43 17.22
CA LYS A 78 1.18 6.69 15.77
C LYS A 78 -0.14 6.30 15.12
N LEU A 79 -0.67 5.13 15.45
CA LEU A 79 -1.94 4.65 14.89
C LEU A 79 -3.09 5.60 15.20
N LEU A 80 -3.18 6.11 16.43
CA LEU A 80 -4.23 7.04 16.86
C LEU A 80 -4.20 8.41 16.15
N GLN A 81 -3.10 8.75 15.46
CA GLN A 81 -3.01 9.97 14.65
C GLN A 81 -3.51 9.77 13.21
N ILE A 82 -3.77 8.53 12.80
CA ILE A 82 -4.24 8.19 11.46
C ILE A 82 -5.76 8.10 11.47
N ASN A 83 -6.41 8.91 10.62
CA ASN A 83 -7.86 8.95 10.51
C ASN A 83 -8.33 8.16 9.29
N GLY A 84 -9.24 7.20 9.52
CA GLY A 84 -10.08 6.63 8.47
C GLY A 84 -11.08 7.66 7.97
N VAL A 85 -11.28 7.72 6.65
CA VAL A 85 -12.20 8.65 6.01
C VAL A 85 -13.12 7.92 5.03
N GLU A 86 -14.32 8.46 4.85
CA GLU A 86 -15.19 8.15 3.73
C GLU A 86 -15.01 9.20 2.64
N TYR A 87 -14.92 8.78 1.38
CA TYR A 87 -14.72 9.67 0.25
C TYR A 87 -15.32 9.10 -1.04
N GLU A 88 -15.44 9.95 -2.04
CA GLU A 88 -15.75 9.56 -3.42
C GLU A 88 -14.60 10.02 -4.31
N MET A 89 -14.28 9.22 -5.32
CA MET A 89 -13.28 9.58 -6.31
C MET A 89 -13.86 10.62 -7.27
N LYS A 90 -13.05 11.60 -7.66
CA LYS A 90 -13.38 12.59 -8.70
C LYS A 90 -13.27 11.97 -10.10
N VAL A 91 -14.20 11.06 -10.43
CA VAL A 91 -14.17 10.25 -11.66
C VAL A 91 -14.20 11.11 -12.94
N ASP A 92 -14.95 12.20 -12.94
CA ASP A 92 -15.09 13.08 -14.12
C ASP A 92 -13.84 13.94 -14.36
N GLU A 93 -13.28 14.53 -13.28
CA GLU A 93 -12.06 15.34 -13.34
C GLU A 93 -10.83 14.51 -13.72
N PHE A 94 -10.78 13.24 -13.30
CA PHE A 94 -9.65 12.32 -13.51
C PHE A 94 -10.06 11.07 -14.30
N SER A 95 -10.79 11.26 -15.40
CA SER A 95 -11.34 10.17 -16.23
C SER A 95 -10.29 9.19 -16.78
N LYS A 96 -9.03 9.62 -16.94
CA LYS A 96 -7.90 8.78 -17.41
C LYS A 96 -7.31 7.85 -16.33
N ASN A 97 -7.75 8.00 -15.08
CA ASN A 97 -7.24 7.24 -13.94
C ASN A 97 -8.10 6.00 -13.62
N TYR A 98 -9.22 5.80 -14.33
CA TYR A 98 -10.09 4.63 -14.20
C TYR A 98 -10.54 4.36 -12.75
N PHE A 99 -10.82 5.44 -12.00
CA PHE A 99 -11.33 5.33 -10.65
C PHE A 99 -12.71 4.67 -10.64
N MET A 100 -12.95 3.79 -9.67
CA MET A 100 -14.28 3.25 -9.43
C MET A 100 -15.19 4.34 -8.84
N PRO A 101 -16.41 4.52 -9.37
CA PRO A 101 -17.37 5.47 -8.81
C PRO A 101 -17.95 4.96 -7.49
N GLY A 102 -18.55 5.87 -6.72
CA GLY A 102 -19.25 5.57 -5.48
C GLY A 102 -18.41 5.76 -4.21
N ARG A 103 -19.11 5.68 -3.08
CA ARG A 103 -18.57 5.95 -1.75
C ARG A 103 -17.64 4.83 -1.29
N GLN A 104 -16.45 5.23 -0.84
CA GLN A 104 -15.36 4.35 -0.44
C GLN A 104 -14.83 4.73 0.94
N ILE A 105 -14.21 3.78 1.63
CA ILE A 105 -13.53 3.98 2.90
C ILE A 105 -12.02 3.83 2.67
N GLY A 106 -11.22 4.69 3.27
CA GLY A 106 -9.76 4.58 3.20
C GLY A 106 -9.05 5.65 4.00
N LEU A 107 -7.87 6.05 3.50
CA LEU A 107 -6.96 6.97 4.16
C LEU A 107 -6.55 8.10 3.20
N LEU A 108 -6.30 9.28 3.76
CA LEU A 108 -5.63 10.36 3.02
C LEU A 108 -4.12 10.15 3.08
N ALA A 109 -3.49 9.97 1.91
CA ALA A 109 -2.05 9.68 1.82
C ALA A 109 -1.20 10.76 2.52
N GLN A 110 -1.57 12.03 2.41
CA GLN A 110 -0.87 13.15 3.04
C GLN A 110 -0.93 13.11 4.57
N ASN A 111 -2.00 12.56 5.15
CA ASN A 111 -2.10 12.37 6.59
C ASN A 111 -1.24 11.20 7.05
N VAL A 112 -1.26 10.09 6.31
CA VAL A 112 -0.42 8.92 6.59
C VAL A 112 1.06 9.28 6.49
N GLU A 113 1.46 10.05 5.47
CA GLU A 113 2.86 10.43 5.22
C GLU A 113 3.50 11.17 6.39
N LYS A 114 2.75 12.04 7.09
CA LYS A 114 3.24 12.77 8.26
C LYS A 114 3.63 11.84 9.42
N ILE A 115 3.01 10.67 9.50
CA ILE A 115 3.16 9.72 10.60
C ILE A 115 4.06 8.54 10.21
N ILE A 116 3.88 8.01 9.00
CA ILE A 116 4.55 6.85 8.44
C ILE A 116 4.90 7.14 6.97
N PRO A 117 5.93 7.97 6.71
CA PRO A 117 6.30 8.32 5.34
C PRO A 117 6.64 7.08 4.51
N GLY A 118 7.21 6.04 5.13
CA GLY A 118 7.54 4.78 4.46
C GLY A 118 6.33 3.95 4.00
N ALA A 119 5.10 4.30 4.35
CA ALA A 119 3.87 3.65 3.87
C ALA A 119 3.22 4.42 2.71
N VAL A 120 3.81 5.52 2.25
CA VAL A 120 3.29 6.35 1.16
C VAL A 120 4.27 6.34 0.00
N ASN A 121 3.74 6.17 -1.21
CA ASN A 121 4.50 6.28 -2.45
C ASN A 121 3.95 7.45 -3.27
N GLU A 122 4.80 8.06 -4.06
CA GLU A 122 4.42 9.16 -4.96
C GLU A 122 4.76 8.80 -6.40
N LYS A 123 3.83 9.07 -7.30
CA LYS A 123 4.00 8.88 -8.74
C LYS A 123 3.25 9.98 -9.49
N ASP A 124 3.92 10.61 -10.46
CA ASP A 124 3.35 11.65 -11.32
C ASP A 124 2.69 12.81 -10.52
N GLY A 125 3.24 13.14 -9.34
CA GLY A 125 2.72 14.16 -8.43
C GLY A 125 1.54 13.72 -7.56
N PHE A 126 1.10 12.46 -7.68
CA PHE A 126 0.00 11.88 -6.89
C PHE A 126 0.54 10.89 -5.86
N LYS A 127 -0.05 10.90 -4.67
CA LYS A 127 0.34 10.03 -3.55
C LYS A 127 -0.61 8.85 -3.40
N GLY A 128 -0.06 7.68 -3.10
CA GLY A 128 -0.81 6.45 -2.80
C GLY A 128 -0.31 5.80 -1.51
N VAL A 129 -1.21 5.10 -0.81
CA VAL A 129 -0.89 4.40 0.44
C VAL A 129 -0.66 2.91 0.17
N ASP A 130 0.47 2.39 0.63
CA ASP A 130 0.74 0.95 0.73
C ASP A 130 0.13 0.42 2.05
N TYR A 131 -1.12 -0.05 1.96
CA TYR A 131 -1.85 -0.56 3.12
C TYR A 131 -1.15 -1.78 3.77
N ALA A 132 -0.38 -2.57 3.03
CA ALA A 132 0.33 -3.71 3.60
C ALA A 132 1.39 -3.26 4.61
N ARG A 133 2.01 -2.10 4.39
CA ARG A 133 2.98 -1.50 5.34
C ARG A 133 2.34 -0.97 6.62
N LEU A 134 1.02 -0.84 6.69
CA LEU A 134 0.32 -0.44 7.92
C LEU A 134 0.08 -1.63 8.86
N VAL A 135 0.05 -2.86 8.33
CA VAL A 135 -0.26 -4.07 9.12
C VAL A 135 0.70 -4.28 10.30
N PRO A 136 2.05 -4.16 10.15
CA PRO A 136 2.95 -4.28 11.29
C PRO A 136 2.68 -3.26 12.40
N LEU A 137 2.32 -2.02 12.03
CA LEU A 137 1.96 -0.99 13.02
C LEU A 137 0.69 -1.39 13.77
N LEU A 138 -0.33 -1.88 13.07
CA LEU A 138 -1.58 -2.35 13.68
C LEU A 138 -1.33 -3.47 14.69
N ILE A 139 -0.49 -4.46 14.32
CA ILE A 139 -0.12 -5.58 15.20
C ILE A 139 0.51 -5.06 16.50
N GLU A 140 1.52 -4.20 16.40
CA GLU A 140 2.21 -3.67 17.59
C GLU A 140 1.32 -2.73 18.41
N SER A 141 0.40 -2.01 17.77
CA SER A 141 -0.58 -1.17 18.47
C SER A 141 -1.57 -2.00 19.29
N ILE A 142 -2.02 -3.13 18.76
CA ILE A 142 -2.91 -4.07 19.48
C ILE A 142 -2.18 -4.70 20.67
N LYS A 143 -0.91 -5.10 20.50
CA LYS A 143 -0.09 -5.61 21.61
C LYS A 143 0.10 -4.57 22.70
N GLU A 144 0.40 -3.33 22.34
CA GLU A 144 0.53 -2.23 23.30
C GLU A 144 -0.79 -1.95 24.02
N LEU A 145 -1.91 -1.94 23.30
CA LEU A 145 -3.25 -1.78 23.86
C LEU A 145 -3.58 -2.91 24.85
N ASN A 146 -3.32 -4.16 24.49
CA ASN A 146 -3.54 -5.31 25.37
C ASN A 146 -2.74 -5.20 26.68
N LYS A 147 -1.47 -4.78 26.60
CA LYS A 147 -0.64 -4.54 27.80
C LYS A 147 -1.21 -3.46 28.70
N LYS A 148 -1.78 -2.39 28.13
CA LYS A 148 -2.47 -1.33 28.90
C LYS A 148 -3.70 -1.89 29.61
N ILE A 149 -4.49 -2.72 28.94
CA ILE A 149 -5.67 -3.38 29.51
C ILE A 149 -5.28 -4.28 30.68
N GLU A 150 -4.27 -5.13 30.52
CA GLU A 150 -3.77 -6.00 31.60
C GLU A 150 -3.31 -5.18 32.81
N THR A 151 -2.59 -4.08 32.56
CA THR A 151 -2.12 -3.17 33.62
C THR A 151 -3.29 -2.55 34.37
N GLN A 152 -4.30 -2.06 33.65
CA GLN A 152 -5.51 -1.48 34.24
C GLN A 152 -6.29 -2.52 35.05
N GLN A 153 -6.41 -3.77 34.56
CA GLN A 153 -7.09 -4.84 35.28
C GLN A 153 -6.38 -5.20 36.58
N MET A 154 -5.05 -5.23 36.59
CA MET A 154 -4.27 -5.45 37.81
C MET A 154 -4.51 -4.33 38.83
N GLN A 155 -4.57 -3.07 38.38
CA GLN A 155 -4.87 -1.93 39.24
C GLN A 155 -6.28 -2.03 39.83
N ILE A 156 -7.29 -2.35 39.01
CA ILE A 156 -8.67 -2.56 39.46
C ILE A 156 -8.72 -3.66 40.53
N ASN A 157 -8.08 -4.81 40.28
CA ASN A 157 -8.05 -5.92 41.23
C ASN A 157 -7.36 -5.54 42.56
N SER A 158 -6.31 -4.72 42.49
CA SER A 158 -5.64 -4.19 43.69
C SER A 158 -6.56 -3.26 44.48
N LEU A 159 -7.25 -2.33 43.80
CA LEU A 159 -8.17 -1.40 44.43
C LEU A 159 -9.36 -2.12 45.08
N LEU A 160 -9.94 -3.11 44.41
CA LEU A 160 -11.04 -3.91 44.96
C LEU A 160 -10.66 -4.63 46.27
N LYS A 161 -9.39 -5.02 46.45
CA LYS A 161 -8.91 -5.61 47.72
C LYS A 161 -8.82 -4.61 48.87
N THR A 162 -8.71 -3.31 48.56
CA THR A 162 -8.56 -2.25 49.57
C THR A 162 -9.89 -1.68 50.05
N ILE A 163 -11.02 -2.03 49.41
CA ILE A 163 -12.35 -1.59 49.82
C ILE A 163 -12.80 -2.44 51.03
N PRO A 164 -13.05 -1.85 52.20
CA PRO A 164 -13.59 -2.58 53.35
C PRO A 164 -15.01 -3.08 53.06
N LYS A 165 -15.33 -4.29 53.54
CA LYS A 165 -16.66 -4.90 53.42
C LYS A 165 -17.72 -4.16 54.23
#